data_AF-A0A402AIT9-F1
#
_entry.id   AF-A0A402AIT9-F1
#
_cell.length_a   1.000
_cell.length_b   1.000
_cell.length_c   1.000
_cell.angle_alpha   90.00
_cell.angle_beta   90.00
_cell.angle_gamma   90.00
#
_symmetry.space_group_name_H-M   'P 1'
#
loop_
_entity.id
_entity.type
_entity.pdbx_description
1 polymer ?
#
loop_
_entity_poly.entity_id
_entity_poly.type
_entity_poly.pdbx_seq_one_letter_code
_entity_poly.pdbx_strand_id
1 'polypeptide(L)'
;MSTKATKPQEPQPETQNALADLEREQTHIRAHMDEQRTRCSVLQQQFASKLSAQRLMSKERTPLLIAATAAQEAVRTAQEALSRHLNTATESVYADTLFDAEQRQSTAQSELAAFDKQHEDIDAAHLQQDRDAIQELEQSIAQAAEHLRMLSAQIEQATEQQLGSSMQRVLMAYQDLYTTLEREGPAMARMRTHDPVLFHRLMPDLTIDMDQLWSLMSPHIDHPEDFRPFLKERQAVMSDYLAKLASHESLV
;
A
#
# COMPACT_ATOMS: atom_id res chain seq x y z
N MET A 1 26.51 46.42 -33.19
CA MET A 1 25.18 45.92 -32.79
C MET A 1 25.17 44.42 -32.98
N SER A 2 25.36 43.67 -31.90
CA SER A 2 25.51 42.21 -31.93
C SER A 2 24.17 41.56 -31.62
N THR A 3 23.58 40.89 -32.61
CA THR A 3 22.42 40.03 -32.46
C THR A 3 22.84 38.74 -31.77
N LYS A 4 22.46 38.60 -30.50
CA LYS A 4 22.72 37.42 -29.68
C LYS A 4 21.77 36.31 -30.13
N ALA A 5 22.33 35.24 -30.67
CA ALA A 5 21.59 34.07 -31.12
C ALA A 5 20.95 33.34 -29.93
N THR A 6 19.63 33.18 -29.98
CA THR A 6 18.84 32.37 -29.05
C THR A 6 19.09 30.90 -29.38
N LYS A 7 19.67 30.16 -28.44
CA LYS A 7 19.83 28.70 -28.53
C LYS A 7 18.45 28.02 -28.54
N PRO A 8 18.23 26.95 -29.33
CA PRO A 8 17.01 26.16 -29.26
C PRO A 8 16.92 25.46 -27.90
N GLN A 9 15.77 25.61 -27.25
CA GLN A 9 15.43 24.93 -26.01
C GLN A 9 15.10 23.47 -26.34
N GLU A 10 15.91 22.53 -25.84
CA GLU A 10 15.64 21.09 -25.91
C GLU A 10 14.31 20.75 -25.20
N PRO A 11 13.50 19.83 -25.74
CA PRO A 11 12.28 19.38 -25.07
C PRO A 11 12.62 18.57 -23.81
N GLN A 12 11.90 18.88 -22.73
CA GLN A 12 12.15 18.44 -21.35
C GLN A 12 12.16 16.90 -21.16
N PRO A 13 13.16 16.36 -20.43
CA PRO A 13 13.17 14.99 -19.92
C PRO A 13 12.46 14.82 -18.56
N GLU A 14 11.81 15.87 -18.03
CA GLU A 14 11.35 15.94 -16.64
C GLU A 14 10.08 15.11 -16.35
N THR A 15 9.22 14.87 -17.34
CA THR A 15 7.92 14.19 -17.14
C THR A 15 8.00 12.67 -17.12
N GLN A 16 8.91 12.06 -17.90
CA GLN A 16 9.06 10.60 -17.95
C GLN A 16 9.68 10.04 -16.65
N ASN A 17 10.58 10.80 -16.02
CA ASN A 17 11.17 10.41 -14.73
C ASN A 17 10.14 10.46 -13.60
N ALA A 18 9.23 11.43 -13.62
CA ALA A 18 8.20 11.60 -12.60
C ALA A 18 7.20 10.42 -12.56
N LEU A 19 6.75 9.92 -13.72
CA LEU A 19 5.84 8.78 -13.78
C LEU A 19 6.49 7.50 -13.24
N ALA A 20 7.74 7.24 -13.65
CA ALA A 20 8.49 6.07 -13.20
C ALA A 20 8.73 6.10 -11.68
N ASP A 21 8.92 7.28 -11.10
CA ASP A 21 9.09 7.43 -9.65
C ASP A 21 7.77 7.17 -8.89
N LEU A 22 6.63 7.65 -9.41
CA LEU A 22 5.30 7.34 -8.83
C LEU A 22 4.97 5.83 -8.90
N GLU A 23 5.29 5.17 -10.02
CA GLU A 23 5.10 3.72 -10.16
C GLU A 23 5.96 2.93 -9.17
N ARG A 24 7.23 3.33 -8.99
CA ARG A 24 8.12 2.74 -7.98
C ARG A 24 7.55 2.93 -6.58
N GLU A 25 7.08 4.12 -6.24
CA GLU A 25 6.48 4.40 -4.94
C GLU A 25 5.21 3.55 -4.72
N GLN A 26 4.36 3.41 -5.73
CA GLN A 26 3.18 2.54 -5.67
C GLN A 26 3.56 1.08 -5.39
N THR A 27 4.60 0.55 -6.04
CA THR A 27 5.08 -0.82 -5.77
C THR A 27 5.64 -0.98 -4.37
N HIS A 28 6.36 0.04 -3.87
CA HIS A 28 6.91 0.04 -2.52
C HIS A 28 5.81 -0.01 -1.45
N ILE A 29 4.76 0.81 -1.61
CA ILE A 29 3.63 0.86 -0.66
C ILE A 29 2.83 -0.44 -0.69
N ARG A 30 2.64 -1.06 -1.87
CA ARG A 30 2.01 -2.39 -1.97
C ARG A 30 2.77 -3.43 -1.17
N ALA A 31 4.09 -3.50 -1.35
CA ALA A 31 4.93 -4.44 -0.62
C ALA A 31 4.87 -4.20 0.90
N HIS A 32 4.96 -2.93 1.33
CA HIS A 32 4.81 -2.56 2.74
C HIS A 32 3.44 -2.98 3.30
N MET A 33 2.35 -2.70 2.59
CA MET A 33 0.99 -3.06 3.02
C MET A 33 0.82 -4.58 3.15
N ASP A 34 1.36 -5.36 2.20
CA ASP A 34 1.30 -6.82 2.28
C ASP A 34 2.12 -7.36 3.44
N GLU A 35 3.29 -6.77 3.72
CA GLU A 35 4.07 -7.09 4.92
C GLU A 35 3.26 -6.82 6.20
N GLN A 36 2.64 -5.63 6.32
CA GLN A 36 1.80 -5.31 7.48
C GLN A 36 0.60 -6.25 7.64
N ARG A 37 -0.04 -6.66 6.53
CA ARG A 37 -1.13 -7.65 6.53
C ARG A 37 -0.68 -9.00 7.07
N THR A 38 0.51 -9.48 6.66
CA THR A 38 1.05 -10.74 7.18
C THR A 38 1.31 -10.64 8.68
N ARG A 39 1.92 -9.55 9.15
CA ARG A 39 2.15 -9.30 10.58
C ARG A 39 0.84 -9.26 11.37
N CYS A 40 -0.15 -8.52 10.87
CA CYS A 40 -1.47 -8.43 11.48
C CYS A 40 -2.15 -9.80 11.58
N SER A 41 -2.09 -10.60 10.52
CA SER A 41 -2.67 -11.95 10.50
C SER A 41 -2.01 -12.89 11.52
N VAL A 42 -0.67 -12.87 11.60
CA VAL A 42 0.07 -13.67 12.58
C VAL A 42 -0.29 -13.27 14.00
N LEU A 43 -0.34 -11.96 14.28
CA LEU A 43 -0.68 -11.44 15.60
C LEU A 43 -2.12 -11.78 16.00
N GLN A 44 -3.07 -11.66 15.07
CA GLN A 44 -4.47 -12.07 15.29
C GLN A 44 -4.60 -13.57 15.59
N GLN A 45 -3.82 -14.42 14.93
CA GLN A 45 -3.80 -15.87 15.21
C GLN A 45 -3.23 -16.16 16.60
N GLN A 46 -2.12 -15.52 16.98
CA GLN A 46 -1.54 -15.65 18.31
C GLN A 46 -2.50 -15.16 19.40
N PHE A 47 -3.13 -14.01 19.19
CA PHE A 47 -4.12 -13.45 20.09
C PHE A 47 -5.33 -14.39 20.28
N ALA A 48 -5.84 -14.98 19.20
CA ALA A 48 -6.93 -15.96 19.27
C ALA A 48 -6.54 -17.22 20.06
N SER A 49 -5.28 -17.67 19.91
CA SER A 49 -4.73 -18.77 20.70
C SER A 49 -4.67 -18.42 22.19
N LYS A 50 -4.12 -17.25 22.54
CA LYS A 50 -4.05 -16.76 23.92
C LYS A 50 -5.44 -16.59 24.55
N LEU A 51 -6.43 -16.06 23.83
CA LEU A 51 -7.82 -15.98 24.32
C LEU A 51 -8.42 -17.35 24.61
N SER A 52 -8.08 -18.36 23.80
CA SER A 52 -8.54 -19.74 24.02
C SER A 52 -7.86 -20.34 25.26
N ALA A 53 -6.55 -20.10 25.42
CA ALA A 53 -5.80 -20.50 26.60
C ALA A 53 -6.32 -19.82 27.87
N GLN A 54 -6.63 -18.51 27.84
CA GLN A 54 -7.19 -17.77 28.96
C GLN A 54 -8.50 -18.41 29.47
N ARG A 55 -9.36 -18.87 28.56
CA ARG A 55 -10.59 -19.58 28.93
C ARG A 55 -10.31 -20.91 29.62
N LEU A 56 -9.34 -21.68 29.12
CA LEU A 56 -8.93 -22.93 29.75
C LEU A 56 -8.35 -22.68 31.14
N MET A 57 -7.46 -21.70 31.25
CA MET A 57 -6.87 -21.32 32.52
C MET A 57 -7.91 -20.86 33.53
N SER A 58 -8.94 -20.12 33.12
CA SER A 58 -10.00 -19.71 34.05
C SER A 58 -10.71 -20.90 34.70
N LYS A 59 -10.84 -22.01 33.95
CA LYS A 59 -11.43 -23.26 34.46
C LYS A 59 -10.50 -24.00 35.41
N GLU A 60 -9.19 -23.98 35.16
CA GLU A 60 -8.19 -24.65 36.00
C GLU A 60 -7.81 -23.83 37.24
N ARG A 61 -7.83 -22.50 37.12
CA ARG A 61 -7.52 -21.56 38.22
C ARG A 61 -8.61 -21.55 39.28
N THR A 62 -9.88 -21.66 38.89
CA THR A 62 -11.03 -21.65 39.82
C THR A 62 -10.91 -22.70 40.93
N PRO A 63 -10.68 -24.01 40.65
CA PRO A 63 -10.53 -25.01 41.70
C PRO A 63 -9.29 -24.78 42.57
N LEU A 64 -8.18 -24.29 42.02
CA LEU A 64 -6.99 -23.92 42.80
C LEU A 64 -7.28 -22.77 43.77
N LEU A 65 -8.03 -21.76 43.31
CA LEU A 65 -8.52 -20.67 44.14
C LEU A 65 -9.41 -21.17 45.28
N ILE A 66 -10.37 -22.04 44.97
CA ILE A 66 -11.26 -22.65 45.97
C ILE A 66 -10.44 -23.42 47.01
N ALA A 67 -9.46 -24.22 46.57
CA ALA A 67 -8.58 -24.98 47.46
C ALA A 67 -7.76 -24.06 48.37
N ALA A 68 -7.19 -22.98 47.83
CA ALA A 68 -6.44 -21.99 48.60
C ALA A 68 -7.34 -21.28 49.63
N THR A 69 -8.57 -20.89 49.25
CA THR A 69 -9.52 -20.28 50.18
C THR A 69 -9.98 -21.24 51.27
N ALA A 70 -10.25 -22.51 50.94
CA ALA A 70 -10.64 -23.53 51.90
C ALA A 70 -9.52 -23.84 52.89
N ALA A 71 -8.26 -23.88 52.43
CA ALA A 71 -7.10 -24.06 53.30
C ALA A 71 -6.90 -22.86 54.25
N GLN A 72 -7.13 -21.64 53.78
CA GLN A 72 -7.10 -20.44 54.62
C GLN A 72 -8.20 -20.45 55.69
N GLU A 73 -9.40 -20.89 55.36
CA GLU A 73 -10.50 -21.06 56.33
C GLU A 73 -10.20 -22.17 57.35
N ALA A 74 -9.55 -23.26 56.93
CA ALA A 74 -9.10 -24.34 57.81
C ALA A 74 -8.06 -23.83 58.83
N VAL A 75 -7.11 -22.99 58.39
CA VAL A 75 -6.16 -22.34 59.30
C VAL A 75 -6.87 -21.44 60.29
N ARG A 76 -7.82 -20.60 59.83
CA ARG A 76 -8.57 -19.71 60.72
C ARG A 76 -9.34 -20.50 61.79
N THR A 77 -10.01 -21.58 61.38
CA THR A 77 -10.77 -22.43 62.31
C THR A 77 -9.87 -23.20 63.28
N ALA A 78 -8.70 -23.68 62.84
CA ALA A 78 -7.72 -24.31 63.70
C ALA A 78 -7.13 -23.31 64.73
N GLN A 79 -6.85 -22.08 64.32
CA GLN A 79 -6.40 -21.00 65.22
C GLN A 79 -7.46 -20.68 66.28
N GLU A 80 -8.73 -20.55 65.87
CA GLU A 80 -9.84 -20.34 66.80
C GLU A 80 -9.97 -21.52 67.79
N ALA A 81 -9.84 -22.76 67.32
CA ALA A 81 -9.93 -23.94 68.17
C ALA A 81 -8.78 -24.01 69.19
N LEU A 82 -7.54 -23.77 68.74
CA LEU A 82 -6.38 -23.70 69.62
C LEU A 82 -6.56 -22.62 70.68
N SER A 83 -7.05 -21.44 70.30
CA SER A 83 -7.27 -20.34 71.25
C SER A 83 -8.25 -20.70 72.38
N ARG A 84 -9.27 -21.54 72.10
CA ARG A 84 -10.25 -21.99 73.09
C ARG A 84 -9.72 -23.09 74.00
N HIS A 85 -8.72 -23.85 73.55
CA HIS A 85 -8.14 -24.99 74.26
C HIS A 85 -6.71 -24.71 74.80
N LEU A 86 -6.30 -23.45 74.82
CA LEU A 86 -5.07 -23.03 75.48
C LEU A 86 -5.10 -23.42 76.96
N ASN A 87 -4.00 -24.00 77.45
CA ASN A 87 -3.84 -24.50 78.82
C ASN A 87 -4.75 -25.69 79.21
N THR A 88 -5.32 -26.41 78.25
CA THR A 88 -6.01 -27.68 78.51
C THR A 88 -5.13 -28.87 78.14
N ALA A 89 -5.43 -30.06 78.68
CA ALA A 89 -4.69 -31.30 78.35
C ALA A 89 -4.72 -31.67 76.85
N THR A 90 -5.61 -31.03 76.07
CA THR A 90 -5.79 -31.24 74.63
C THR A 90 -5.06 -30.22 73.77
N GLU A 91 -4.34 -29.25 74.35
CA GLU A 91 -3.66 -28.17 73.61
C GLU A 91 -2.73 -28.69 72.51
N SER A 92 -1.92 -29.72 72.80
CA SER A 92 -0.99 -30.28 71.79
C SER A 92 -1.70 -30.82 70.55
N VAL A 93 -2.87 -31.43 70.71
CA VAL A 93 -3.68 -31.94 69.58
C VAL A 93 -4.14 -30.77 68.71
N TYR A 94 -4.58 -29.67 69.31
CA TYR A 94 -4.99 -28.49 68.55
C TYR A 94 -3.81 -27.76 67.90
N ALA A 95 -2.63 -27.79 68.53
CA ALA A 95 -1.40 -27.25 67.94
C ALA A 95 -0.98 -28.06 66.69
N ASP A 96 -1.03 -29.39 66.74
CA ASP A 96 -0.77 -30.25 65.58
C ASP A 96 -1.78 -30.00 64.45
N THR A 97 -3.07 -29.84 64.77
CA THR A 97 -4.08 -29.52 63.74
C THR A 97 -3.85 -28.16 63.07
N LEU A 98 -3.34 -27.18 63.81
CA LEU A 98 -2.98 -25.88 63.26
C LEU A 98 -1.78 -26.01 62.32
N PHE A 99 -0.75 -26.74 62.73
CA PHE A 99 0.43 -27.00 61.91
C PHE A 99 0.06 -27.68 60.58
N ASP A 100 -0.78 -28.72 60.62
CA ASP A 100 -1.28 -29.41 59.43
C ASP A 100 -2.07 -28.47 58.50
N ALA A 101 -2.90 -27.59 59.08
CA ALA A 101 -3.67 -26.61 58.31
C ALA A 101 -2.76 -25.58 57.63
N GLU A 102 -1.74 -25.06 58.35
CA GLU A 102 -0.76 -24.12 57.82
C GLU A 102 0.07 -24.74 56.69
N GLN A 103 0.47 -26.01 56.85
CA GLN A 103 1.17 -26.73 55.79
C GLN A 103 0.31 -26.86 54.52
N ARG A 104 -0.98 -27.21 54.67
CA ARG A 104 -1.92 -27.27 53.53
C ARG A 104 -2.13 -25.91 52.88
N GLN A 105 -2.23 -24.84 53.66
CA GLN A 105 -2.33 -23.48 53.13
C GLN A 105 -1.09 -23.11 52.32
N SER A 106 0.11 -23.40 52.84
CA SER A 106 1.36 -23.14 52.14
C SER A 106 1.43 -23.89 50.81
N THR A 107 1.06 -25.17 50.79
CA THR A 107 1.04 -25.96 49.55
C THR A 107 0.05 -25.40 48.54
N ALA A 108 -1.20 -25.14 48.94
CA ALA A 108 -2.22 -24.61 48.04
C ALA A 108 -1.86 -23.22 47.48
N GLN A 109 -1.25 -22.35 48.30
CA GLN A 109 -0.76 -21.04 47.85
C GLN A 109 0.41 -21.18 46.87
N SER A 110 1.32 -22.13 47.11
CA SER A 110 2.45 -22.37 46.21
C SER A 110 2.00 -22.92 44.85
N GLU A 111 1.00 -23.80 44.83
CA GLU A 111 0.42 -24.34 43.59
C GLU A 111 -0.28 -23.25 42.78
N LEU A 112 -1.09 -22.40 43.45
CA LEU A 112 -1.74 -21.27 42.79
C LEU A 112 -0.71 -20.26 42.24
N ALA A 113 0.35 -19.95 43.00
CA ALA A 113 1.40 -19.06 42.54
C ALA A 113 2.22 -19.64 41.38
N ALA A 114 2.49 -20.96 41.40
CA ALA A 114 3.16 -21.65 40.31
C ALA A 114 2.31 -21.63 39.03
N PHE A 115 1.00 -21.85 39.16
CA PHE A 115 0.04 -21.75 38.06
C PHE A 115 -0.01 -20.34 37.46
N ASP A 116 -0.15 -19.31 38.31
CA ASP A 116 -0.19 -17.91 37.85
C ASP A 116 1.12 -17.52 37.15
N LYS A 117 2.27 -17.99 37.65
CA LYS A 117 3.58 -17.74 37.02
C LYS A 117 3.76 -18.49 35.69
N GLN A 118 3.23 -19.70 35.57
CA GLN A 118 3.31 -20.48 34.33
C GLN A 118 2.58 -19.80 33.16
N HIS A 119 1.64 -18.91 33.47
CA HIS A 119 0.76 -18.29 32.49
C HIS A 119 0.71 -16.76 32.58
N GLU A 120 1.81 -16.16 33.03
CA GLU A 120 1.97 -14.71 33.17
C GLU A 120 1.78 -13.97 31.82
N ASP A 121 2.09 -14.64 30.71
CA ASP A 121 1.96 -14.16 29.32
C ASP A 121 0.51 -14.15 28.78
N ILE A 122 -0.43 -14.73 29.54
CA ILE A 122 -1.87 -14.83 29.21
C ILE A 122 -2.69 -14.05 30.26
N ASP A 123 -2.13 -12.96 30.79
CA ASP A 123 -2.89 -12.05 31.63
C ASP A 123 -3.68 -11.03 30.79
N ALA A 124 -4.55 -10.26 31.47
CA ALA A 124 -5.38 -9.26 30.80
C ALA A 124 -4.55 -8.10 30.20
N ALA A 125 -3.37 -7.81 30.75
CA ALA A 125 -2.53 -6.70 30.29
C ALA A 125 -1.83 -7.05 28.96
N HIS A 126 -1.26 -8.24 28.85
CA HIS A 126 -0.64 -8.74 27.62
C HIS A 126 -1.67 -8.93 26.51
N LEU A 127 -2.88 -9.42 26.83
CA LEU A 127 -3.96 -9.50 25.85
C LEU A 127 -4.40 -8.12 25.36
N GLN A 128 -4.44 -7.12 26.24
CA GLN A 128 -4.74 -5.75 25.83
C GLN A 128 -3.63 -5.18 24.93
N GLN A 129 -2.37 -5.42 25.28
CA GLN A 129 -1.22 -5.01 24.47
C GLN A 129 -1.25 -5.63 23.07
N ASP A 130 -1.54 -6.93 22.95
CA ASP A 130 -1.69 -7.60 21.66
C ASP A 130 -2.84 -6.99 20.84
N ARG A 131 -3.96 -6.67 21.50
CA ARG A 131 -5.11 -6.02 20.86
C ARG A 131 -4.77 -4.62 20.34
N ASP A 132 -4.05 -3.83 21.12
CA ASP A 132 -3.62 -2.49 20.73
C ASP A 132 -2.64 -2.56 19.55
N ALA A 133 -1.70 -3.51 19.57
CA ALA A 133 -0.79 -3.75 18.45
C ALA A 133 -1.52 -4.21 17.17
N ILE A 134 -2.57 -5.03 17.28
CA ILE A 134 -3.43 -5.38 16.13
C ILE A 134 -4.08 -4.11 15.57
N GLN A 135 -4.64 -3.26 16.43
CA GLN A 135 -5.29 -2.01 16.00
C GLN A 135 -4.33 -1.05 15.32
N GLU A 136 -3.10 -0.91 15.83
CA GLU A 136 -2.05 -0.09 15.20
C GLU A 136 -1.69 -0.60 13.81
N LEU A 137 -1.57 -1.92 13.63
CA LEU A 137 -1.33 -2.54 12.33
C LEU A 137 -2.50 -2.31 11.36
N GLU A 138 -3.74 -2.48 11.81
CA GLU A 138 -4.93 -2.23 11.01
C GLU A 138 -5.03 -0.76 10.56
N GLN A 139 -4.70 0.18 11.45
CA GLN A 139 -4.62 1.60 11.12
C GLN A 139 -3.52 1.90 10.11
N SER A 140 -2.33 1.32 10.27
CA SER A 140 -1.22 1.47 9.33
C SER A 140 -1.58 0.93 7.94
N ILE A 141 -2.26 -0.23 7.88
CA ILE A 141 -2.77 -0.81 6.62
C ILE A 141 -3.79 0.14 5.97
N ALA A 142 -4.71 0.70 6.75
CA ALA A 142 -5.71 1.64 6.23
C ALA A 142 -5.07 2.92 5.67
N GLN A 143 -4.08 3.47 6.37
CA GLN A 143 -3.32 4.65 5.91
C GLN A 143 -2.54 4.34 4.62
N ALA A 144 -1.87 3.18 4.55
CA ALA A 144 -1.16 2.76 3.35
C ALA A 144 -2.10 2.53 2.16
N ALA A 145 -3.29 1.98 2.38
CA ALA A 145 -4.30 1.79 1.36
C ALA A 145 -4.81 3.13 0.80
N GLU A 146 -5.02 4.12 1.67
CA GLU A 146 -5.42 5.46 1.24
C GLU A 146 -4.29 6.16 0.45
N HIS A 147 -3.04 6.02 0.91
CA HIS A 147 -1.89 6.56 0.18
C HIS A 147 -1.75 5.94 -1.22
N LEU A 148 -1.97 4.63 -1.34
CA LEU A 148 -1.96 3.92 -2.62
C LEU A 148 -3.07 4.42 -3.55
N ARG A 149 -4.27 4.69 -3.01
CA ARG A 149 -5.38 5.27 -3.78
C ARG A 149 -5.02 6.64 -4.34
N MET A 150 -4.44 7.50 -3.52
CA MET A 150 -3.97 8.83 -3.94
C MET A 150 -2.90 8.75 -5.03
N LEU A 151 -1.89 7.89 -4.85
CA LEU A 151 -0.85 7.69 -5.87
C LEU A 151 -1.41 7.13 -7.18
N SER A 152 -2.41 6.26 -7.10
CA SER A 152 -3.01 5.68 -8.31
C SER A 152 -3.74 6.76 -9.12
N ALA A 153 -4.46 7.67 -8.44
CA ALA A 153 -5.07 8.83 -9.08
C ALA A 153 -4.01 9.80 -9.67
N GLN A 154 -2.89 10.02 -8.98
CA GLN A 154 -1.78 10.83 -9.50
C GLN A 154 -1.13 10.21 -10.73
N ILE A 155 -0.92 8.89 -10.74
CA ILE A 155 -0.39 8.17 -11.90
C ILE A 155 -1.36 8.30 -13.08
N GLU A 156 -2.66 8.08 -12.87
CA GLU A 156 -3.68 8.24 -13.91
C GLU A 156 -3.63 9.65 -14.51
N GLN A 157 -3.65 10.69 -13.67
CA GLN A 157 -3.57 12.08 -14.12
C GLN A 157 -2.26 12.37 -14.88
N ALA A 158 -1.12 11.88 -14.39
CA ALA A 158 0.17 12.05 -15.06
C ALA A 158 0.20 11.34 -16.42
N THR A 159 -0.38 10.13 -16.53
CA THR A 159 -0.50 9.42 -17.81
C THR A 159 -1.37 10.17 -18.81
N GLU A 160 -2.50 10.74 -18.37
CA GLU A 160 -3.39 11.53 -19.22
C GLU A 160 -2.69 12.81 -19.73
N GLN A 161 -2.00 13.53 -18.87
CA GLN A 161 -1.22 14.72 -19.25
C GLN A 161 -0.08 14.38 -20.23
N GLN A 162 0.62 13.27 -19.99
CA GLN A 162 1.68 12.81 -20.88
C GLN A 162 1.11 12.40 -22.25
N LEU A 163 -0.06 11.76 -22.29
CA LEU A 163 -0.73 11.39 -23.53
C LEU A 163 -1.20 12.64 -24.29
N GLY A 164 -1.84 13.60 -23.60
CA GLY A 164 -2.30 14.86 -24.18
C GLY A 164 -1.16 15.67 -24.79
N SER A 165 -0.06 15.85 -24.05
CA SER A 165 1.14 16.55 -24.56
C SER A 165 1.80 15.83 -25.74
N SER A 166 1.83 14.49 -25.73
CA SER A 166 2.36 13.71 -26.85
C SER A 166 1.48 13.84 -28.09
N MET A 167 0.15 13.77 -27.94
CA MET A 167 -0.79 13.94 -29.05
C MET A 167 -0.76 15.36 -29.62
N GLN A 168 -0.60 16.39 -28.77
CA GLN A 168 -0.40 17.76 -29.22
C GLN A 168 0.89 17.92 -30.04
N ARG A 169 2.01 17.30 -29.61
CA ARG A 169 3.26 17.29 -30.39
C ARG A 169 3.08 16.64 -31.75
N VAL A 170 2.42 15.49 -31.80
CA VAL A 170 2.11 14.79 -33.06
C VAL A 170 1.29 15.69 -33.99
N LEU A 171 0.23 16.33 -33.49
CA LEU A 171 -0.58 17.24 -34.30
C LEU A 171 0.21 18.45 -34.82
N MET A 172 1.03 19.06 -33.98
CA MET A 172 1.89 20.16 -34.41
C MET A 172 2.85 19.71 -35.51
N ALA A 173 3.45 18.52 -35.38
CA ALA A 173 4.31 17.95 -36.43
C ALA A 173 3.54 17.71 -37.75
N TYR A 174 2.30 17.20 -37.69
CA TYR A 174 1.45 17.07 -38.88
C TYR A 174 1.10 18.41 -39.52
N GLN A 175 0.81 19.43 -38.70
CA GLN A 175 0.50 20.77 -39.18
C GLN A 175 1.72 21.44 -39.82
N ASP A 176 2.90 21.30 -39.21
CA ASP A 176 4.17 21.78 -39.77
C ASP A 176 4.49 21.09 -41.10
N LEU A 177 4.27 19.77 -41.19
CA LEU A 177 4.45 19.00 -42.42
C LEU A 177 3.48 19.46 -43.52
N TYR A 178 2.20 19.64 -43.19
CA TYR A 178 1.19 20.10 -44.13
C TYR A 178 1.48 21.52 -44.65
N THR A 179 1.83 22.45 -43.76
CA THR A 179 2.16 23.83 -44.16
C THR A 179 3.43 23.90 -45.01
N THR A 180 4.42 23.05 -44.73
CA THR A 180 5.63 22.92 -45.55
C THR A 180 5.28 22.41 -46.95
N LEU A 181 4.41 21.39 -47.06
CA LEU A 181 3.96 20.81 -48.33
C LEU A 181 3.05 21.75 -49.14
N GLU A 182 2.22 22.57 -48.50
CA GLU A 182 1.35 23.54 -49.18
C GLU A 182 2.10 24.78 -49.69
N ARG A 183 3.09 25.29 -48.93
CA ARG A 183 3.86 26.48 -49.33
C ARG A 183 4.94 26.18 -50.38
N GLU A 184 5.56 25.01 -50.31
CA GLU A 184 6.60 24.58 -51.25
C GLU A 184 6.21 23.21 -51.80
N GLY A 185 5.62 23.16 -53.01
CA GLY A 185 5.29 21.90 -53.68
C GLY A 185 6.49 20.95 -53.82
N PRO A 186 6.30 19.74 -54.35
CA PRO A 186 6.83 18.47 -53.82
C PRO A 186 8.27 18.57 -53.26
N ALA A 187 8.40 18.88 -51.96
CA ALA A 187 9.66 19.30 -51.36
C ALA A 187 10.15 18.47 -50.16
N MET A 188 9.63 17.28 -49.80
CA MET A 188 10.29 16.51 -48.72
C MET A 188 11.64 15.93 -49.12
N ALA A 189 11.84 15.61 -50.41
CA ALA A 189 13.17 15.32 -50.94
C ALA A 189 14.12 16.52 -50.80
N ARG A 190 13.57 17.74 -50.90
CA ARG A 190 14.28 19.01 -50.67
C ARG A 190 14.47 19.30 -49.18
N MET A 191 13.52 19.01 -48.30
CA MET A 191 13.67 19.19 -46.85
C MET A 191 14.70 18.21 -46.30
N ARG A 192 14.73 16.95 -46.76
CA ARG A 192 15.81 16.00 -46.45
C ARG A 192 17.20 16.48 -46.88
N THR A 193 17.30 17.26 -47.97
CA THR A 193 18.58 17.72 -48.53
C THR A 193 18.99 19.13 -48.10
N HIS A 194 18.04 20.01 -47.77
CA HIS A 194 18.27 21.42 -47.45
C HIS A 194 18.00 21.77 -45.98
N ASP A 195 17.15 21.02 -45.28
CA ASP A 195 16.94 21.12 -43.82
C ASP A 195 16.79 19.73 -43.17
N PRO A 196 17.87 18.92 -43.17
CA PRO A 196 17.84 17.56 -42.63
C PRO A 196 17.56 17.53 -41.12
N VAL A 197 17.82 18.64 -40.41
CA VAL A 197 17.60 18.74 -38.96
C VAL A 197 16.11 18.77 -38.65
N LEU A 198 15.34 19.59 -39.37
CA LEU A 198 13.88 19.62 -39.25
C LEU A 198 13.27 18.27 -39.63
N PHE A 199 13.75 17.66 -40.72
CA PHE A 199 13.31 16.33 -41.17
C PHE A 199 13.53 15.25 -40.10
N HIS A 200 14.74 15.15 -39.55
CA HIS A 200 15.04 14.15 -38.52
C HIS A 200 14.33 14.41 -37.19
N ARG A 201 13.94 15.66 -36.91
CA ARG A 201 13.15 16.01 -35.72
C ARG A 201 11.68 15.61 -35.87
N LEU A 202 11.09 15.76 -37.05
CA LEU A 202 9.67 15.46 -37.30
C LEU A 202 9.38 13.95 -37.41
N MET A 203 10.33 13.17 -37.93
CA MET A 203 10.12 11.73 -38.20
C MET A 203 9.76 10.87 -36.97
N PRO A 204 10.45 11.00 -35.82
CA PRO A 204 10.08 10.27 -34.60
C PRO A 204 8.68 10.63 -34.07
N ASP A 205 8.28 11.90 -34.23
CA ASP A 205 7.01 12.43 -33.70
C ASP A 205 5.79 11.99 -34.53
N LEU A 206 5.99 11.66 -35.81
CA LEU A 206 4.89 11.22 -36.69
C LEU A 206 4.50 9.75 -36.45
N THR A 207 5.36 8.93 -35.86
CA THR A 207 5.16 7.47 -35.67
C THR A 207 4.85 6.71 -36.98
N ILE A 208 5.21 7.30 -38.12
CA ILE A 208 5.07 6.72 -39.46
C ILE A 208 6.45 6.24 -39.90
N ASP A 209 6.55 5.04 -40.46
CA ASP A 209 7.81 4.59 -41.06
C ASP A 209 8.10 5.31 -42.40
N MET A 210 9.34 5.21 -42.87
CA MET A 210 9.78 5.88 -44.09
C MET A 210 9.03 5.42 -45.35
N ASP A 211 8.49 4.20 -45.37
CA ASP A 211 7.82 3.62 -46.53
C ASP A 211 6.35 4.08 -46.61
N GLN A 212 5.68 4.18 -45.46
CA GLN A 212 4.36 4.78 -45.30
C GLN A 212 4.39 6.28 -45.62
N LEU A 213 5.46 6.97 -45.23
CA LEU A 213 5.70 8.35 -45.63
C LEU A 213 5.94 8.44 -47.14
N TRP A 214 6.79 7.59 -47.72
CA TRP A 214 7.08 7.59 -49.16
C TRP A 214 5.83 7.40 -50.02
N SER A 215 4.89 6.57 -49.54
CA SER A 215 3.58 6.31 -50.17
C SER A 215 2.66 7.54 -50.17
N LEU A 216 2.77 8.41 -49.15
CA LEU A 216 2.06 9.69 -49.07
C LEU A 216 2.64 10.77 -49.99
N MET A 217 3.87 10.56 -50.48
CA MET A 217 4.74 11.62 -51.01
C MET A 217 5.03 11.52 -52.51
N SER A 218 4.72 10.40 -53.15
CA SER A 218 4.99 10.15 -54.56
C SER A 218 3.69 10.13 -55.38
N PRO A 219 3.13 11.28 -55.79
CA PRO A 219 1.89 11.36 -56.57
C PRO A 219 2.04 10.92 -58.05
N HIS A 220 3.21 10.45 -58.48
CA HIS A 220 3.53 10.12 -59.88
C HIS A 220 4.02 8.69 -60.10
N ILE A 221 3.98 7.86 -59.06
CA ILE A 221 3.94 6.42 -59.27
C ILE A 221 2.45 6.13 -59.38
N ASP A 222 2.02 5.47 -60.45
CA ASP A 222 0.62 5.04 -60.66
C ASP A 222 0.18 4.10 -59.52
N HIS A 223 -0.12 4.68 -58.35
CA HIS A 223 -0.82 4.04 -57.28
C HIS A 223 -2.28 4.52 -57.35
N PRO A 224 -3.25 3.60 -57.42
CA PRO A 224 -4.63 3.91 -57.79
C PRO A 224 -5.44 4.72 -56.76
N GLU A 225 -4.83 5.22 -55.68
CA GLU A 225 -5.56 5.80 -54.54
C GLU A 225 -4.95 7.16 -54.14
N ASP A 226 -5.70 8.25 -54.32
CA ASP A 226 -5.39 9.57 -53.76
C ASP A 226 -5.63 9.51 -52.23
N PHE A 227 -4.56 9.61 -51.44
CA PHE A 227 -4.62 9.48 -49.98
C PHE A 227 -4.88 10.81 -49.23
N ARG A 228 -4.98 11.95 -49.93
CA ARG A 228 -5.32 13.24 -49.30
C ARG A 228 -6.70 13.24 -48.61
N PRO A 229 -7.75 12.60 -49.15
CA PRO A 229 -9.01 12.38 -48.45
C PRO A 229 -8.82 11.57 -47.17
N PHE A 230 -8.01 10.49 -47.22
CA PHE A 230 -7.74 9.63 -46.07
C PHE A 230 -7.01 10.37 -44.94
N LEU A 231 -6.03 11.22 -45.28
CA LEU A 231 -5.36 12.08 -44.30
C LEU A 231 -6.31 13.11 -43.69
N LYS A 232 -7.18 13.74 -44.49
CA LYS A 232 -8.18 14.69 -43.99
C LYS A 232 -9.20 14.00 -43.08
N GLU A 233 -9.64 12.81 -43.44
CA GLU A 233 -10.53 11.98 -42.63
C GLU A 233 -9.86 11.59 -41.31
N ARG A 234 -8.60 11.15 -41.36
CA ARG A 234 -7.84 10.79 -40.15
C ARG A 234 -7.57 12.01 -39.26
N GLN A 235 -7.30 13.17 -39.83
CA GLN A 235 -7.18 14.44 -39.09
C GLN A 235 -8.51 14.86 -38.46
N ALA A 236 -9.63 14.71 -39.16
CA ALA A 236 -10.97 14.98 -38.62
C ALA A 236 -11.29 14.02 -37.46
N VAL A 237 -11.01 12.73 -37.61
CA VAL A 237 -11.18 11.72 -36.55
C VAL A 237 -10.32 12.03 -35.33
N MET A 238 -9.04 12.39 -35.52
CA MET A 238 -8.16 12.76 -34.42
C MET A 238 -8.56 14.07 -33.73
N SER A 239 -9.02 15.07 -34.50
CA SER A 239 -9.51 16.34 -33.96
C SER A 239 -10.78 16.14 -33.14
N ASP A 240 -11.69 15.27 -33.58
CA ASP A 240 -12.91 14.90 -32.87
C ASP A 240 -12.61 14.10 -31.59
N TYR A 241 -11.60 13.22 -31.64
CA TYR A 241 -11.13 12.47 -30.45
C TYR A 241 -10.56 13.39 -29.38
N LEU A 242 -9.79 14.40 -29.78
CA LEU A 242 -9.26 15.44 -28.88
C LEU A 242 -10.35 16.35 -28.32
N ALA A 243 -11.34 16.74 -29.13
CA ALA A 243 -12.47 17.53 -28.64
C ALA A 243 -13.26 16.77 -27.55
N LYS A 244 -13.39 15.44 -27.70
CA LYS A 244 -13.99 14.57 -26.68
C LYS A 244 -13.14 14.49 -25.41
N LEU A 245 -11.82 14.33 -25.54
CA LEU A 245 -10.89 14.34 -24.39
C LEU A 245 -10.89 15.69 -23.65
N ALA A 246 -10.89 16.81 -24.37
CA ALA A 246 -10.97 18.16 -23.79
C ALA A 246 -12.30 18.42 -23.06
N SER A 247 -13.41 17.80 -23.51
CA SER A 247 -14.70 17.93 -22.82
C SER A 247 -14.72 17.20 -21.46
N HIS A 248 -13.86 16.19 -21.27
CA HIS A 248 -13.69 15.49 -19.98
C HIS A 248 -12.86 16.29 -18.97
N GLU A 249 -11.99 17.22 -19.41
CA GLU A 249 -11.27 18.16 -18.52
C GLU A 249 -12.19 19.25 -17.95
N SER A 250 -13.33 19.55 -18.59
CA SER A 250 -14.23 20.66 -18.18
C SER A 250 -15.27 20.29 -17.10
N LEU A 251 -15.27 19.04 -16.64
CA LEU A 251 -16.21 18.48 -15.65
C LEU A 251 -15.55 18.05 -14.33
N VAL A 252 -14.25 18.36 -14.15
CA VAL A 252 -13.49 18.21 -12.89
C VAL A 252 -13.18 19.60 -12.34
#